data_AF-A0A1H9WS19-F1
#
_entry.id   AF-A0A1H9WS19-F1
#
_cell.length_a   1.000
_cell.length_b   1.000
_cell.length_c   1.000
_cell.angle_alpha   90.00
_cell.angle_beta   90.00
_cell.angle_gamma   90.00
#
_symmetry.space_group_name_H-M   'P 1'
#
loop_
_entity.id
_entity.type
_entity.pdbx_description
1 polymer ?
#
loop_
_entity_poly.entity_id
_entity_poly.type
_entity_poly.pdbx_seq_one_letter_code
_entity_poly.pdbx_strand_id
1 'polypeptide(L)'
;MTTSELPVLAVIERLRAHPWIGHCERTEDGVRVHPAPHLLDTAPEPGALVTEYLEQWSEVYQLTYSSASADTPGDLDLSGWRASDSGEPLPTGHMRQWVERTVELVAGLRPRWVLELGCGTGMLLHRLAPRVRGYVGTDVVSGSVRGLDQARGAVRTVRAAAHEAAAPSVAAAMAATGFPAATPDCVVLNSVTQCFPDVGYLSEVVREAVRVVAGGGHVVIGDNRHSGLHADFSTWVEEHRGAGPDLAERARARRERDEELLFDPLVLARVAAEAGASTGREVRIATFPKLLDADSELTRYRFDCVLSVDSGAPVAEPRALPWPQAADVLDGSGVRVTGIPNGALPGTGDPATTAAELTRLVAGLDARVTLAAHDPRSLEIVSPASAAWRPAEEVASLGGGAAHEPLRRFTAQRLRSVVRRCLRDVPGAKDVHVEVVPVPHRTAES
;
A
#
# COMPACT_ATOMS: atom_id res chain seq x y z
N MET A 1 -12.97 28.79 43.28
CA MET A 1 -12.71 28.82 41.84
C MET A 1 -12.30 30.22 41.47
N THR A 2 -11.09 30.37 40.93
CA THR A 2 -10.65 31.67 40.41
C THR A 2 -11.40 31.98 39.12
N THR A 3 -11.56 33.25 38.77
CA THR A 3 -12.23 33.70 37.53
C THR A 3 -11.57 33.16 36.24
N SER A 4 -10.33 32.66 36.31
CA SER A 4 -9.64 32.02 35.18
C SER A 4 -9.98 30.53 34.97
N GLU A 5 -10.65 29.88 35.93
CA GLU A 5 -11.00 28.45 35.83
C GLU A 5 -12.36 28.18 35.16
N LEU A 6 -13.26 29.16 35.20
CA LEU A 6 -14.61 29.04 34.62
C LEU A 6 -14.59 28.80 33.09
N PRO A 7 -13.74 29.49 32.30
CA PRO A 7 -13.68 29.25 30.85
C PRO A 7 -13.16 27.84 30.50
N VAL A 8 -12.19 27.32 31.25
CA VAL A 8 -11.59 26.00 31.01
C VAL A 8 -12.60 24.88 31.26
N LEU A 9 -13.37 24.95 32.35
CA LEU A 9 -14.39 23.94 32.64
C LEU A 9 -15.54 23.97 31.62
N ALA A 10 -15.99 25.17 31.21
CA ALA A 10 -17.01 25.30 30.17
C ALA A 10 -16.54 24.75 28.81
N VAL A 11 -15.26 24.95 28.46
CA VAL A 11 -14.62 24.35 27.28
C VAL A 11 -14.62 22.83 27.39
N ILE A 12 -14.18 22.26 28.52
CA ILE A 12 -14.14 20.80 28.72
C ILE A 12 -15.55 20.20 28.63
N GLU A 13 -16.53 20.80 29.29
CA GLU A 13 -17.92 20.34 29.25
C GLU A 13 -18.47 20.36 27.83
N ARG A 14 -18.24 21.45 27.09
CA ARG A 14 -18.69 21.56 25.71
C ARG A 14 -18.03 20.54 24.79
N LEU A 15 -16.73 20.30 24.95
CA LEU A 15 -16.00 19.35 24.11
C LEU A 15 -16.42 17.91 24.39
N ARG A 16 -16.58 17.51 25.65
CA ARG A 16 -17.01 16.15 26.03
C ARG A 16 -18.41 15.79 25.53
N ALA A 17 -19.25 16.77 25.22
CA ALA A 17 -20.56 16.53 24.64
C ALA A 17 -20.51 16.11 23.15
N HIS A 18 -19.36 16.29 22.47
CA HIS A 18 -19.23 15.92 21.07
C HIS A 18 -18.81 14.44 20.91
N PRO A 19 -19.48 13.65 20.05
CA PRO A 19 -19.24 12.20 19.95
C PRO A 19 -17.81 11.83 19.51
N TRP A 20 -17.13 12.74 18.81
CA TRP A 20 -15.75 12.51 18.38
C TRP A 20 -14.68 12.74 19.46
N ILE A 21 -15.09 13.22 20.63
CA ILE A 21 -14.18 13.58 21.71
C ILE A 21 -14.25 12.47 22.76
N GLY A 22 -13.22 11.63 22.80
CA GLY A 22 -13.17 10.51 23.75
C GLY A 22 -12.71 10.96 25.13
N HIS A 23 -11.70 11.83 25.16
CA HIS A 23 -11.14 12.33 26.41
C HIS A 23 -10.73 13.79 26.29
N CYS A 24 -10.98 14.55 27.37
CA CYS A 24 -10.46 15.89 27.56
C CYS A 24 -9.86 16.01 28.96
N GLU A 25 -8.63 16.47 29.03
CA GLU A 25 -7.93 16.78 30.27
C GLU A 25 -7.50 18.24 30.32
N ARG A 26 -7.49 18.80 31.53
CA ARG A 26 -6.94 20.13 31.78
C ARG A 26 -5.42 20.03 31.80
N THR A 27 -4.75 20.96 31.12
CA THR A 27 -3.30 21.14 31.19
C THR A 27 -2.96 22.45 31.92
N GLU A 28 -1.68 22.70 32.14
CA GLU A 28 -1.21 23.98 32.72
C GLU A 28 -1.62 25.18 31.85
N ASP A 29 -1.58 25.01 30.53
CA ASP A 29 -1.84 26.07 29.55
C ASP A 29 -3.25 26.05 28.94
N GLY A 30 -4.10 25.05 29.24
CA GLY A 30 -5.45 24.97 28.70
C GLY A 30 -6.08 23.57 28.77
N VAL A 31 -6.46 23.02 27.60
CA VAL A 31 -7.17 21.74 27.47
C VAL A 31 -6.51 20.87 26.42
N ARG A 32 -6.28 19.60 26.73
CA ARG A 32 -5.82 18.57 25.80
C ARG A 32 -6.96 17.65 25.42
N VAL A 33 -7.06 17.32 24.14
CA VAL A 33 -8.20 16.62 23.53
C VAL A 33 -7.72 15.39 22.76
N HIS A 34 -8.35 14.25 23.05
CA HIS A 34 -8.12 12.99 22.36
C HIS A 34 -9.37 12.55 21.57
N PRO A 35 -9.21 12.00 20.36
CA PRO A 35 -10.31 11.44 19.60
C PRO A 35 -10.92 10.24 20.35
N ALA A 36 -12.21 9.99 20.16
CA ALA A 36 -12.81 8.77 20.66
C ALA A 36 -12.24 7.54 19.94
N PRO A 37 -11.83 6.46 20.63
CA PRO A 37 -11.14 5.32 20.01
C PRO A 37 -11.92 4.69 18.85
N HIS A 38 -13.24 4.55 19.00
CA HIS A 38 -14.13 3.94 18.00
C HIS A 38 -14.16 4.67 16.65
N LEU A 39 -13.71 5.93 16.58
CA LEU A 39 -13.64 6.66 15.31
C LEU A 39 -12.54 6.12 14.40
N LEU A 40 -11.57 5.42 14.98
CA LEU A 40 -10.34 4.95 14.36
C LEU A 40 -10.37 3.45 14.10
N ASP A 41 -11.47 2.77 14.46
CA ASP A 41 -11.62 1.33 14.24
C ASP A 41 -11.58 1.03 12.74
N THR A 42 -10.95 -0.07 12.37
CA THR A 42 -10.82 -0.51 10.97
C THR A 42 -11.71 -1.72 10.66
N ALA A 43 -12.22 -2.40 11.70
CA ALA A 43 -13.08 -3.58 11.63
C ALA A 43 -13.97 -3.67 12.89
N PRO A 44 -15.14 -4.36 12.83
CA PRO A 44 -15.74 -4.99 11.65
C PRO A 44 -16.29 -3.97 10.64
N GLU A 45 -16.56 -2.75 11.08
CA GLU A 45 -16.88 -1.61 10.22
C GLU A 45 -15.91 -0.46 10.53
N PRO A 46 -15.44 0.28 9.51
CA PRO A 46 -14.60 1.45 9.73
C PRO A 46 -15.29 2.51 10.59
N GLY A 47 -14.57 3.04 11.57
CA GLY A 47 -15.01 4.17 12.38
C GLY A 47 -15.23 5.43 11.54
N ALA A 48 -15.88 6.43 12.12
CA ALA A 48 -16.30 7.62 11.37
C ALA A 48 -15.14 8.42 10.74
N LEU A 49 -13.96 8.49 11.40
CA LEU A 49 -12.80 9.19 10.82
C LEU A 49 -12.12 8.36 9.72
N VAL A 50 -12.09 7.04 9.87
CA VAL A 50 -11.58 6.12 8.84
C VAL A 50 -12.50 6.18 7.61
N THR A 51 -13.81 6.16 7.83
CA THR A 51 -14.82 6.31 6.77
C THR A 51 -14.67 7.65 6.04
N GLU A 52 -14.62 8.77 6.78
CA GLU A 52 -14.45 10.10 6.18
C GLU A 52 -13.15 10.21 5.36
N TYR A 53 -12.07 9.60 5.84
CA TYR A 53 -10.80 9.54 5.10
C TYR A 53 -10.93 8.77 3.78
N LEU A 54 -11.56 7.58 3.81
CA LEU A 54 -11.78 6.75 2.61
C LEU A 54 -12.74 7.42 1.62
N GLU A 55 -13.77 8.11 2.10
CA GLU A 55 -14.70 8.88 1.27
C GLU A 55 -13.96 10.00 0.53
N GLN A 56 -13.04 10.70 1.20
CA GLN A 56 -12.21 11.75 0.57
C GLN A 56 -11.41 11.20 -0.62
N TRP A 57 -10.79 10.03 -0.48
CA TRP A 57 -10.11 9.37 -1.59
C TRP A 57 -11.10 8.93 -2.69
N SER A 58 -12.28 8.42 -2.32
CA SER A 58 -13.31 8.06 -3.29
C SER A 58 -13.74 9.27 -4.14
N GLU A 59 -13.92 10.44 -3.55
CA GLU A 59 -14.26 11.68 -4.26
C GLU A 59 -13.16 12.09 -5.26
N VAL A 60 -11.88 12.00 -4.85
CA VAL A 60 -10.73 12.28 -5.73
C VAL A 60 -10.76 11.37 -6.96
N TYR A 61 -10.91 10.06 -6.77
CA TYR A 61 -10.95 9.11 -7.89
C TYR A 61 -12.21 9.22 -8.74
N GLN A 62 -13.37 9.52 -8.14
CA GLN A 62 -14.60 9.80 -8.91
C GLN A 62 -14.39 10.98 -9.88
N LEU A 63 -13.74 12.05 -9.42
CA LEU A 63 -13.41 13.19 -10.28
C LEU A 63 -12.39 12.81 -11.35
N THR A 64 -11.33 12.08 -10.98
CA THR A 64 -10.30 11.62 -11.93
C THR A 64 -10.92 10.75 -13.03
N TYR A 65 -11.69 9.73 -12.68
CA TYR A 65 -12.35 8.84 -13.65
C TYR A 65 -13.42 9.55 -14.49
N SER A 66 -14.09 10.57 -13.94
CA SER A 66 -15.05 11.38 -14.71
C SER A 66 -14.36 12.29 -15.74
N SER A 67 -13.13 12.74 -15.43
CA SER A 67 -12.32 13.56 -16.33
C SER A 67 -11.59 12.78 -17.43
N ALA A 68 -11.55 11.45 -17.32
CA ALA A 68 -10.98 10.57 -18.34
C ALA A 68 -11.73 10.72 -19.67
N SER A 69 -11.01 11.18 -20.70
CA SER A 69 -11.55 11.44 -22.02
C SER A 69 -12.08 10.16 -22.67
N ALA A 70 -13.24 10.25 -23.31
CA ALA A 70 -13.85 9.14 -24.05
C ALA A 70 -13.02 8.67 -25.27
N ASP A 71 -11.97 9.41 -25.63
CA ASP A 71 -11.08 9.16 -26.77
C ASP A 71 -9.82 8.35 -26.44
N THR A 72 -9.59 8.01 -25.17
CA THR A 72 -8.47 7.13 -24.79
C THR A 72 -8.92 5.66 -24.94
N PRO A 73 -8.19 4.80 -25.68
CA PRO A 73 -8.49 3.37 -25.73
C PRO A 73 -8.65 2.83 -24.30
N GLY A 74 -9.74 2.10 -24.05
CA GLY A 74 -10.16 1.70 -22.69
C GLY A 74 -9.15 0.85 -21.92
N ASP A 75 -8.05 0.41 -22.54
CA ASP A 75 -7.04 -0.43 -21.92
C ASP A 75 -5.97 0.34 -21.12
N LEU A 76 -5.78 1.65 -21.34
CA LEU A 76 -4.75 2.47 -20.67
C LEU A 76 -5.28 3.87 -20.35
N ASP A 77 -6.23 3.96 -19.42
CA ASP A 77 -6.63 5.25 -18.86
C ASP A 77 -5.54 5.79 -17.93
N LEU A 78 -4.77 6.75 -18.45
CA LEU A 78 -3.69 7.43 -17.72
C LEU A 78 -4.16 8.70 -17.01
N SER A 79 -5.47 8.95 -16.93
CA SER A 79 -5.99 10.08 -16.17
C SER A 79 -5.51 10.01 -14.71
N GLY A 80 -4.97 11.13 -14.22
CA GLY A 80 -4.43 11.23 -12.86
C GLY A 80 -2.94 10.88 -12.68
N TRP A 81 -2.27 10.26 -13.67
CA TRP A 81 -0.84 9.94 -13.55
C TRP A 81 0.06 11.11 -13.92
N ARG A 82 0.60 11.78 -12.90
CA ARG A 82 1.54 12.90 -13.03
C ARG A 82 2.80 12.63 -12.22
N ALA A 83 3.94 13.04 -12.75
CA ALA A 83 5.21 12.89 -12.09
C ALA A 83 5.32 13.87 -10.90
N SER A 84 5.74 13.39 -9.73
CA SER A 84 5.78 14.19 -8.49
C SER A 84 6.73 15.40 -8.55
N ASP A 85 7.83 15.25 -9.30
CA ASP A 85 8.90 16.24 -9.49
C ASP A 85 8.46 17.44 -10.35
N SER A 86 7.90 17.15 -11.52
CA SER A 86 7.58 18.12 -12.57
C SER A 86 6.10 18.50 -12.61
N GLY A 87 5.20 17.64 -12.12
CA GLY A 87 3.75 17.80 -12.27
C GLY A 87 3.21 17.48 -13.67
N GLU A 88 4.09 17.14 -14.61
CA GLU A 88 3.75 16.75 -15.98
C GLU A 88 3.16 15.34 -16.02
N PRO A 89 2.34 14.99 -17.03
CA PRO A 89 1.89 13.61 -17.22
C PRO A 89 3.07 12.65 -17.42
N LEU A 90 2.99 11.46 -16.80
CA LEU A 90 4.01 10.43 -17.01
C LEU A 90 3.98 9.92 -18.46
N PRO A 91 5.14 9.66 -19.10
CA PRO A 91 5.18 9.21 -20.49
C PRO A 91 4.38 7.92 -20.72
N THR A 92 3.53 7.89 -21.75
CA THR A 92 2.66 6.73 -22.06
C THR A 92 3.43 5.42 -22.20
N GLY A 93 4.59 5.43 -22.84
CA GLY A 93 5.42 4.23 -23.00
C GLY A 93 5.92 3.68 -21.66
N HIS A 94 6.27 4.56 -20.73
CA HIS A 94 6.69 4.20 -19.39
C HIS A 94 5.52 3.62 -18.57
N MET A 95 4.35 4.26 -18.63
CA MET A 95 3.14 3.74 -17.96
C MET A 95 2.66 2.41 -18.53
N ARG A 96 2.77 2.20 -19.85
CA ARG A 96 2.49 0.90 -20.45
C ARG A 96 3.44 -0.16 -19.90
N GLN A 97 4.74 0.14 -19.82
CA GLN A 97 5.72 -0.77 -19.22
C GLN A 97 5.36 -1.10 -17.77
N TRP A 98 4.97 -0.08 -16.98
CA TRP A 98 4.53 -0.27 -15.60
C TRP A 98 3.37 -1.26 -15.48
N VAL A 99 2.31 -1.10 -16.28
CA VAL A 99 1.18 -2.05 -16.29
C VAL A 99 1.66 -3.46 -16.71
N GLU A 100 2.42 -3.56 -17.79
CA GLU A 100 2.88 -4.87 -18.31
C GLU A 100 3.77 -5.60 -17.30
N ARG A 101 4.64 -4.91 -16.54
CA ARG A 101 5.44 -5.56 -15.50
C ARG A 101 4.60 -6.13 -14.37
N THR A 102 3.55 -5.42 -13.94
CA THR A 102 2.60 -5.98 -12.96
C THR A 102 1.84 -7.17 -13.54
N VAL A 103 1.42 -7.09 -14.81
CA VAL A 103 0.76 -8.21 -15.51
C VAL A 103 1.68 -9.43 -15.62
N GLU A 104 2.95 -9.24 -15.92
CA GLU A 104 3.97 -10.29 -15.96
C GLU A 104 4.18 -10.93 -14.58
N LEU A 105 4.26 -10.13 -13.51
CA LEU A 105 4.36 -10.62 -12.15
C LEU A 105 3.17 -11.52 -11.80
N VAL A 106 1.95 -11.06 -12.05
CA VAL A 106 0.73 -11.82 -11.77
C VAL A 106 0.63 -13.07 -12.66
N ALA A 107 0.88 -12.95 -13.96
CA ALA A 107 0.81 -14.08 -14.90
C ALA A 107 1.89 -15.13 -14.62
N GLY A 108 3.05 -14.74 -14.10
CA GLY A 108 4.13 -15.63 -13.68
C GLY A 108 3.75 -16.54 -12.51
N LEU A 109 2.70 -16.19 -11.75
CA LEU A 109 2.10 -17.03 -10.70
C LEU A 109 1.11 -18.06 -11.28
N ARG A 110 0.81 -17.98 -12.58
CA ARG A 110 -0.11 -18.84 -13.33
C ARG A 110 -1.52 -18.96 -12.70
N PRO A 111 -2.16 -17.83 -12.33
CA PRO A 111 -3.50 -17.86 -11.73
C PRO A 111 -4.54 -18.30 -12.75
N ARG A 112 -5.67 -18.83 -12.25
CA ARG A 112 -6.85 -19.12 -13.07
C ARG A 112 -8.06 -18.29 -12.66
N TRP A 113 -8.13 -17.85 -11.41
CA TRP A 113 -9.27 -17.17 -10.83
C TRP A 113 -8.78 -15.95 -10.04
N VAL A 114 -8.93 -14.76 -10.63
CA VAL A 114 -8.36 -13.53 -10.09
C VAL A 114 -9.43 -12.65 -9.46
N LEU A 115 -9.22 -12.23 -8.21
CA LEU A 115 -9.95 -11.15 -7.56
C LEU A 115 -9.05 -9.92 -7.49
N GLU A 116 -9.44 -8.82 -8.14
CA GLU A 116 -8.74 -7.52 -8.06
C GLU A 116 -9.48 -6.58 -7.10
N LEU A 117 -8.77 -6.04 -6.12
CA LEU A 117 -9.28 -5.08 -5.15
C LEU A 117 -8.80 -3.68 -5.52
N GLY A 118 -9.75 -2.80 -5.86
CA GLY A 118 -9.50 -1.49 -6.48
C GLY A 118 -9.07 -1.62 -7.93
N CYS A 119 -9.95 -2.18 -8.78
CA CYS A 119 -9.67 -2.39 -10.20
C CYS A 119 -9.64 -1.10 -11.04
N GLY A 120 -10.12 0.02 -10.48
CA GLY A 120 -10.16 1.32 -11.12
C GLY A 120 -10.80 1.24 -12.50
N THR A 121 -10.09 1.75 -13.50
CA THR A 121 -10.54 1.79 -14.89
C THR A 121 -10.37 0.45 -15.63
N GLY A 122 -9.75 -0.55 -14.98
CA GLY A 122 -9.57 -1.90 -15.51
C GLY A 122 -8.23 -2.16 -16.19
N MET A 123 -7.17 -1.37 -15.93
CA MET A 123 -5.87 -1.50 -16.62
C MET A 123 -5.28 -2.92 -16.56
N LEU A 124 -5.31 -3.57 -15.40
CA LEU A 124 -4.88 -4.97 -15.25
C LEU A 124 -5.95 -5.93 -15.76
N LEU A 125 -7.23 -5.68 -15.44
CA LEU A 125 -8.37 -6.47 -15.88
C LEU A 125 -8.35 -6.71 -17.40
N HIS A 126 -8.18 -5.66 -18.22
CA HIS A 126 -8.15 -5.76 -19.69
C HIS A 126 -7.04 -6.69 -20.22
N ARG A 127 -5.93 -6.84 -19.48
CA ARG A 127 -4.76 -7.63 -19.88
C ARG A 127 -4.76 -9.05 -19.29
N LEU A 128 -5.28 -9.20 -18.09
CA LEU A 128 -5.31 -10.47 -17.35
C LEU A 128 -6.54 -11.31 -17.69
N ALA A 129 -7.71 -10.71 -17.88
CA ALA A 129 -8.95 -11.43 -18.14
C ALA A 129 -8.86 -12.42 -19.32
N PRO A 130 -8.20 -12.10 -20.47
CA PRO A 130 -8.03 -13.06 -21.56
C PRO A 130 -7.11 -14.25 -21.24
N ARG A 131 -6.34 -14.18 -20.15
CA ARG A 131 -5.31 -15.16 -19.76
C ARG A 131 -5.76 -16.10 -18.63
N VAL A 132 -6.91 -15.81 -18.01
CA VAL A 132 -7.42 -16.53 -16.84
C VAL A 132 -8.83 -17.09 -17.12
N ARG A 133 -9.31 -17.99 -16.26
CA ARG A 133 -10.64 -18.61 -16.40
C ARG A 133 -11.76 -17.73 -15.87
N GLY A 134 -11.47 -16.90 -14.88
CA GLY A 134 -12.42 -15.91 -14.39
C GLY A 134 -11.74 -14.75 -13.67
N TYR A 135 -12.38 -13.60 -13.75
CA TYR A 135 -11.88 -12.34 -13.21
C TYR A 135 -13.00 -11.58 -12.52
N VAL A 136 -12.82 -11.23 -11.25
CA VAL A 136 -13.70 -10.31 -10.53
C VAL A 136 -12.90 -9.09 -10.10
N GLY A 137 -13.32 -7.91 -10.54
CA GLY A 137 -12.77 -6.64 -10.05
C GLY A 137 -13.72 -5.99 -9.05
N THR A 138 -13.17 -5.35 -8.02
CA THR A 138 -13.94 -4.54 -7.07
C THR A 138 -13.43 -3.11 -7.05
N ASP A 139 -14.32 -2.13 -6.94
CA ASP A 139 -13.94 -0.73 -6.77
C ASP A 139 -15.01 0.03 -5.96
N VAL A 140 -14.62 1.10 -5.26
CA VAL A 140 -15.57 1.95 -4.53
C VAL A 140 -16.37 2.85 -5.48
N VAL A 141 -15.81 3.16 -6.67
CA VAL A 141 -16.44 3.94 -7.73
C VAL A 141 -17.19 3.03 -8.69
N SER A 142 -18.51 3.21 -8.79
CA SER A 142 -19.34 2.42 -9.70
C SER A 142 -19.08 2.79 -11.16
N GLY A 143 -19.00 1.79 -12.04
CA GLY A 143 -18.85 2.02 -13.48
C GLY A 143 -17.49 2.59 -13.90
N SER A 144 -16.48 2.48 -13.03
CA SER A 144 -15.09 2.90 -13.31
C SER A 144 -14.51 2.17 -14.53
N VAL A 145 -14.82 0.89 -14.66
CA VAL A 145 -14.38 0.04 -15.76
C VAL A 145 -15.22 0.30 -17.02
N ARG A 146 -14.58 0.83 -18.08
CA ARG A 146 -15.23 1.16 -19.36
C ARG A 146 -14.86 0.15 -20.46
N GLY A 147 -15.71 0.00 -21.46
CA GLY A 147 -15.36 -0.74 -22.70
C GLY A 147 -15.17 -2.25 -22.57
N LEU A 148 -15.51 -2.85 -21.42
CA LEU A 148 -15.54 -4.30 -21.26
C LEU A 148 -16.92 -4.86 -21.60
N ASP A 149 -16.93 -5.76 -22.58
CA ASP A 149 -18.07 -6.61 -22.83
C ASP A 149 -18.18 -7.64 -21.69
N GLN A 150 -18.92 -7.27 -20.64
CA GLN A 150 -19.25 -8.16 -19.52
C GLN A 150 -20.04 -9.40 -19.99
N ALA A 151 -20.52 -9.44 -21.24
CA ALA A 151 -21.21 -10.60 -21.80
C ALA A 151 -20.30 -11.81 -22.05
N ARG A 152 -18.97 -11.69 -21.91
CA ARG A 152 -18.06 -12.84 -22.00
C ARG A 152 -18.16 -13.83 -20.83
N GLY A 153 -19.02 -13.59 -19.83
CA GLY A 153 -19.40 -14.55 -18.77
C GLY A 153 -18.31 -14.89 -17.74
N ALA A 154 -17.05 -14.60 -18.06
CA ALA A 154 -15.86 -14.86 -17.23
C ALA A 154 -15.29 -13.60 -16.56
N VAL A 155 -15.98 -12.46 -16.65
CA VAL A 155 -15.55 -11.19 -16.04
C VAL A 155 -16.72 -10.49 -15.37
N ARG A 156 -16.55 -10.06 -14.12
CA ARG A 156 -17.50 -9.20 -13.39
C ARG A 156 -16.80 -8.07 -12.66
N THR A 157 -17.49 -6.95 -12.51
CA THR A 157 -17.10 -5.88 -11.59
C THR A 157 -18.19 -5.67 -10.54
N VAL A 158 -17.79 -5.38 -9.31
CA VAL A 158 -18.69 -5.17 -8.16
C VAL A 158 -18.26 -3.93 -7.42
N ARG A 159 -19.22 -3.15 -6.94
CA ARG A 159 -18.91 -2.05 -6.02
C ARG A 159 -18.60 -2.62 -4.64
N ALA A 160 -17.34 -2.49 -4.20
CA ALA A 160 -16.88 -2.90 -2.88
C ALA A 160 -15.53 -2.22 -2.58
N ALA A 161 -15.29 -1.91 -1.30
CA ALA A 161 -14.00 -1.45 -0.81
C ALA A 161 -13.00 -2.60 -0.65
N ALA A 162 -11.71 -2.29 -0.53
CA ALA A 162 -10.66 -3.31 -0.43
C ALA A 162 -10.82 -4.23 0.80
N HIS A 163 -11.35 -3.73 1.93
CA HIS A 163 -11.60 -4.53 3.13
C HIS A 163 -12.82 -5.46 2.99
N GLU A 164 -13.62 -5.31 1.93
CA GLU A 164 -14.84 -6.07 1.68
C GLU A 164 -14.58 -7.28 0.75
N ALA A 165 -13.35 -7.78 0.65
CA ALA A 165 -12.96 -8.88 -0.24
C ALA A 165 -13.82 -10.14 -0.09
N ALA A 166 -14.40 -10.34 1.10
CA ALA A 166 -15.27 -11.48 1.41
C ALA A 166 -16.76 -11.09 1.59
N ALA A 167 -17.15 -9.88 1.21
CA ALA A 167 -18.54 -9.46 1.30
C ALA A 167 -19.45 -10.37 0.45
N PRO A 168 -20.72 -10.58 0.83
CA PRO A 168 -21.64 -11.44 0.09
C PRO A 168 -21.79 -11.05 -1.39
N SER A 169 -21.69 -9.77 -1.72
CA SER A 169 -21.73 -9.26 -3.10
C SER A 169 -20.53 -9.72 -3.93
N VAL A 170 -19.33 -9.72 -3.34
CA VAL A 170 -18.09 -10.18 -3.99
C VAL A 170 -18.12 -11.70 -4.15
N ALA A 171 -18.52 -12.43 -3.11
CA ALA A 171 -18.70 -13.89 -3.18
C ALA A 171 -19.71 -14.31 -4.26
N ALA A 172 -20.85 -13.61 -4.35
CA ALA A 172 -21.86 -13.85 -5.37
C ALA A 172 -21.32 -13.59 -6.79
N ALA A 173 -20.51 -12.55 -6.98
CA ALA A 173 -19.88 -12.28 -8.27
C ALA A 173 -18.82 -13.30 -8.66
N MET A 174 -18.04 -13.81 -7.70
CA MET A 174 -17.10 -14.91 -7.94
C MET A 174 -17.85 -16.19 -8.34
N ALA A 175 -18.91 -16.55 -7.61
CA ALA A 175 -19.75 -17.69 -7.96
C ALA A 175 -20.36 -17.56 -9.37
N ALA A 176 -20.90 -16.39 -9.71
CA ALA A 176 -21.47 -16.10 -11.02
C ALA A 176 -20.44 -16.14 -12.16
N THR A 177 -19.15 -15.93 -11.85
CA THR A 177 -18.03 -15.96 -12.79
C THR A 177 -17.38 -17.35 -12.88
N GLY A 178 -17.87 -18.34 -12.12
CA GLY A 178 -17.40 -19.73 -12.18
C GLY A 178 -16.24 -20.08 -11.25
N PHE A 179 -15.93 -19.23 -10.26
CA PHE A 179 -14.88 -19.50 -9.27
C PHE A 179 -15.25 -20.74 -8.45
N PRO A 180 -14.36 -21.76 -8.34
CA PRO A 180 -14.58 -22.91 -7.49
C PRO A 180 -14.82 -22.46 -6.05
N ALA A 181 -15.94 -22.87 -5.45
CA ALA A 181 -16.35 -22.49 -4.09
C ALA A 181 -16.38 -20.97 -3.81
N ALA A 182 -16.52 -20.13 -4.86
CA ALA A 182 -16.37 -18.68 -4.76
C ALA A 182 -15.02 -18.24 -4.16
N THR A 183 -13.94 -18.94 -4.52
CA THR A 183 -12.58 -18.73 -3.99
C THR A 183 -11.62 -18.38 -5.13
N PRO A 184 -10.90 -17.23 -5.08
CA PRO A 184 -9.84 -16.90 -6.04
C PRO A 184 -8.58 -17.72 -5.75
N ASP A 185 -7.77 -18.02 -6.76
CA ASP A 185 -6.39 -18.51 -6.57
C ASP A 185 -5.34 -17.38 -6.63
N CYS A 186 -5.77 -16.16 -6.97
CA CYS A 186 -4.96 -14.95 -6.86
C CYS A 186 -5.82 -13.74 -6.48
N VAL A 187 -5.40 -13.02 -5.44
CA VAL A 187 -5.95 -11.71 -5.07
C VAL A 187 -4.93 -10.65 -5.43
N VAL A 188 -5.34 -9.55 -6.07
CA VAL A 188 -4.46 -8.47 -6.52
C VAL A 188 -4.90 -7.14 -5.92
N LEU A 189 -3.96 -6.42 -5.31
CA LEU A 189 -4.07 -5.05 -4.84
C LEU A 189 -2.91 -4.26 -5.44
N ASN A 190 -3.11 -3.60 -6.59
CA ASN A 190 -2.03 -2.87 -7.25
C ASN A 190 -2.30 -1.37 -7.24
N SER A 191 -1.38 -0.59 -6.65
CA SER A 191 -1.47 0.88 -6.58
C SER A 191 -2.71 1.39 -5.83
N VAL A 192 -3.14 0.65 -4.81
CA VAL A 192 -4.32 0.98 -3.97
C VAL A 192 -3.96 1.32 -2.53
N THR A 193 -2.86 0.75 -2.02
CA THR A 193 -2.47 0.84 -0.61
C THR A 193 -2.13 2.27 -0.19
N GLN A 194 -1.65 3.11 -1.11
CA GLN A 194 -1.39 4.53 -0.89
C GLN A 194 -2.64 5.31 -0.43
N CYS A 195 -3.84 4.84 -0.77
CA CYS A 195 -5.11 5.45 -0.37
C CYS A 195 -5.59 4.99 1.01
N PHE A 196 -4.87 4.08 1.67
CA PHE A 196 -5.27 3.55 2.96
C PHE A 196 -4.92 4.53 4.07
N PRO A 197 -5.71 4.55 5.16
CA PRO A 197 -5.52 5.50 6.26
C PRO A 197 -4.28 5.19 7.11
N ASP A 198 -4.03 3.91 7.39
CA ASP A 198 -2.95 3.45 8.28
C ASP A 198 -2.62 1.96 8.07
N VAL A 199 -1.65 1.46 8.85
CA VAL A 199 -1.26 0.04 8.83
C VAL A 199 -2.36 -0.86 9.40
N GLY A 200 -3.20 -0.38 10.30
CA GLY A 200 -4.33 -1.14 10.85
C GLY A 200 -5.36 -1.51 9.77
N TYR A 201 -5.65 -0.58 8.86
CA TYR A 201 -6.53 -0.85 7.73
C TYR A 201 -5.88 -1.75 6.69
N LEU A 202 -4.58 -1.56 6.40
CA LEU A 202 -3.81 -2.50 5.57
C LEU A 202 -3.88 -3.92 6.14
N SER A 203 -3.78 -4.06 7.46
CA SER A 203 -3.84 -5.35 8.16
C SER A 203 -5.17 -6.06 7.94
N GLU A 204 -6.27 -5.32 8.06
CA GLU A 204 -7.61 -5.86 7.80
C GLU A 204 -7.78 -6.31 6.34
N VAL A 205 -7.33 -5.50 5.39
CA VAL A 205 -7.39 -5.84 3.96
C VAL A 205 -6.57 -7.08 3.63
N VAL A 206 -5.34 -7.18 4.16
CA VAL A 206 -4.48 -8.35 3.96
C VAL A 206 -5.07 -9.59 4.63
N ARG A 207 -5.62 -9.45 5.85
CA ARG A 207 -6.31 -10.54 6.56
C ARG A 207 -7.46 -11.09 5.74
N GLU A 208 -8.31 -10.23 5.16
CA GLU A 208 -9.43 -10.65 4.31
C GLU A 208 -8.96 -11.27 3.00
N ALA A 209 -7.92 -10.73 2.35
CA ALA A 209 -7.31 -11.31 1.15
C ALA A 209 -6.73 -12.71 1.42
N VAL A 210 -5.99 -12.87 2.52
CA VAL A 210 -5.47 -14.15 3.00
C VAL A 210 -6.62 -15.07 3.42
N ARG A 211 -7.76 -14.57 3.91
CA ARG A 211 -8.90 -15.43 4.25
C ARG A 211 -9.58 -16.02 3.03
N VAL A 212 -9.72 -15.25 1.95
CA VAL A 212 -10.49 -15.68 0.76
C VAL A 212 -9.67 -16.43 -0.27
N VAL A 213 -8.36 -16.23 -0.37
CA VAL A 213 -7.54 -16.90 -1.39
C VAL A 213 -7.50 -18.42 -1.18
N ALA A 214 -7.47 -19.22 -2.25
CA ALA A 214 -7.36 -20.67 -2.14
C ALA A 214 -6.02 -21.10 -1.51
N GLY A 215 -5.98 -22.30 -0.92
CA GLY A 215 -4.73 -22.94 -0.53
C GLY A 215 -3.82 -23.15 -1.76
N GLY A 216 -2.54 -22.81 -1.63
CA GLY A 216 -1.58 -22.75 -2.73
C GLY A 216 -1.73 -21.52 -3.64
N GLY A 217 -2.60 -20.57 -3.30
CA GLY A 217 -2.80 -19.33 -4.05
C GLY A 217 -1.93 -18.17 -3.57
N HIS A 218 -2.11 -17.00 -4.19
CA HIS A 218 -1.27 -15.83 -3.97
C HIS A 218 -2.05 -14.54 -3.68
N VAL A 219 -1.47 -13.65 -2.89
CA VAL A 219 -1.93 -12.27 -2.73
C VAL A 219 -0.84 -11.33 -3.24
N VAL A 220 -1.09 -10.62 -4.34
CA VAL A 220 -0.17 -9.66 -4.93
C VAL A 220 -0.51 -8.27 -4.42
N ILE A 221 0.43 -7.64 -3.74
CA ILE A 221 0.32 -6.28 -3.19
C ILE A 221 1.34 -5.45 -3.95
N GLY A 222 0.91 -4.86 -5.05
CA GLY A 222 1.77 -4.20 -6.04
C GLY A 222 1.82 -2.68 -5.88
N ASP A 223 2.94 -2.12 -6.33
CA ASP A 223 3.19 -0.70 -6.52
C ASP A 223 3.14 0.13 -5.22
N ASN A 224 3.72 -0.42 -4.14
CA ASN A 224 3.72 0.21 -2.83
C ASN A 224 4.88 1.18 -2.68
N ARG A 225 4.64 2.34 -2.08
CA ARG A 225 5.70 3.33 -1.76
C ARG A 225 6.51 2.89 -0.54
N HIS A 226 7.83 2.87 -0.68
CA HIS A 226 8.75 2.39 0.35
C HIS A 226 9.01 3.46 1.44
N SER A 227 8.54 3.25 2.67
CA SER A 227 8.70 4.21 3.78
C SER A 227 10.16 4.52 4.12
N GLY A 228 11.04 3.51 4.08
CA GLY A 228 12.49 3.66 4.27
C GLY A 228 13.20 4.56 3.25
N LEU A 229 12.55 4.90 2.14
CA LEU A 229 13.04 5.82 1.11
C LEU A 229 12.28 7.15 1.07
N HIS A 230 11.39 7.41 2.05
CA HIS A 230 10.54 8.61 2.04
C HIS A 230 11.36 9.92 2.07
N ALA A 231 12.48 9.92 2.80
CA ALA A 231 13.42 11.05 2.83
C ALA A 231 14.13 11.26 1.49
N ASP A 232 14.59 10.18 0.86
CA ASP A 232 15.25 10.22 -0.43
C ASP A 232 14.29 10.72 -1.52
N PHE A 233 13.07 10.17 -1.57
CA PHE A 233 12.01 10.61 -2.47
C PHE A 233 11.71 12.10 -2.31
N SER A 234 11.48 12.56 -1.07
CA SER A 234 11.11 13.95 -0.84
C SER A 234 12.21 14.94 -1.20
N THR A 235 13.47 14.54 -0.98
CA THR A 235 14.65 15.31 -1.37
C THR A 235 14.75 15.37 -2.88
N TRP A 236 14.63 14.22 -3.56
CA TRP A 236 14.64 14.13 -5.02
C TRP A 236 13.59 15.04 -5.66
N VAL A 237 12.34 15.01 -5.17
CA VAL A 237 11.27 15.88 -5.69
C VAL A 237 11.57 17.37 -5.47
N GLU A 238 11.99 17.77 -4.27
CA GLU A 238 12.27 19.18 -3.96
C GLU A 238 13.52 19.71 -4.67
N GLU A 239 14.49 18.84 -4.97
CA GLU A 239 15.67 19.18 -5.74
C GLU A 239 15.32 19.49 -7.20
N HIS A 240 14.42 18.70 -7.82
CA HIS A 240 13.92 18.95 -9.18
C HIS A 240 13.12 20.26 -9.30
N ARG A 241 12.48 20.70 -8.21
CA ARG A 241 11.76 21.98 -8.15
C ARG A 241 12.68 23.19 -7.95
N GLY A 242 13.94 22.96 -7.61
CA GLY A 242 14.98 23.97 -7.50
C GLY A 242 15.92 23.72 -6.34
N ALA A 243 17.21 23.59 -6.60
CA ALA A 243 18.23 23.48 -5.55
C ALA A 243 18.33 24.79 -4.74
N GLY A 244 18.58 24.68 -3.44
CA GLY A 244 18.72 25.83 -2.54
C GLY A 244 19.12 25.42 -1.11
N PRO A 245 19.58 26.37 -0.28
CA PRO A 245 20.01 26.09 1.10
C PRO A 245 18.87 25.57 2.01
N ASP A 246 17.62 25.81 1.63
CA ASP A 246 16.39 25.38 2.30
C ASP A 246 15.87 24.00 1.84
N LEU A 247 16.56 23.32 0.91
CA LEU A 247 16.14 22.03 0.34
C LEU A 247 15.77 20.99 1.41
N ALA A 248 16.61 20.85 2.45
CA ALA A 248 16.37 19.90 3.53
C ALA A 248 15.10 20.21 4.34
N GLU A 249 14.80 21.50 4.55
CA GLU A 249 13.58 21.94 5.24
C GLU A 249 12.35 21.67 4.37
N ARG A 250 12.40 22.02 3.09
CA ARG A 250 11.29 21.74 2.16
C ARG A 250 11.03 20.24 2.01
N ALA A 251 12.07 19.42 1.92
CA ALA A 251 11.95 17.97 1.83
C ALA A 251 11.33 17.38 3.11
N ARG A 252 11.74 17.87 4.30
CA ARG A 252 11.09 17.49 5.56
C ARG A 252 9.62 17.91 5.60
N ALA A 253 9.32 19.14 5.21
CA ALA A 253 7.96 19.65 5.18
C ALA A 253 7.06 18.90 4.18
N ARG A 254 7.59 18.42 3.04
CA ARG A 254 6.88 17.51 2.14
C ARG A 254 6.51 16.22 2.87
N ARG A 255 7.47 15.55 3.50
CA ARG A 255 7.22 14.27 4.20
C ARG A 255 6.13 14.39 5.25
N GLU A 256 6.19 15.44 6.06
CA GLU A 256 5.21 15.68 7.12
C GLU A 256 3.79 15.97 6.56
N ARG A 257 3.68 16.32 5.28
CA ARG A 257 2.42 16.60 4.58
C ARG A 257 1.99 15.48 3.65
N ASP A 258 2.74 14.39 3.54
CA ASP A 258 2.37 13.28 2.66
C ASP A 258 1.04 12.68 3.16
N GLU A 259 0.07 12.58 2.26
CA GLU A 259 -1.29 12.13 2.54
C GLU A 259 -1.49 10.68 2.14
N GLU A 260 -0.47 10.02 1.60
CA GLU A 260 -0.54 8.61 1.23
C GLU A 260 0.04 7.72 2.32
N LEU A 261 -0.40 6.47 2.40
CA LEU A 261 0.25 5.45 3.22
C LEU A 261 1.55 4.98 2.56
N LEU A 262 2.65 5.01 3.32
CA LEU A 262 3.91 4.35 2.94
C LEU A 262 4.29 3.33 4.01
N PHE A 263 4.85 2.21 3.60
CA PHE A 263 5.39 1.20 4.52
C PHE A 263 6.58 0.50 3.87
N ASP A 264 7.37 -0.20 4.67
CA ASP A 264 8.47 -1.02 4.17
C ASP A 264 8.07 -2.51 4.15
N PRO A 265 8.87 -3.37 3.49
CA PRO A 265 8.59 -4.79 3.43
C PRO A 265 8.51 -5.48 4.81
N LEU A 266 9.19 -4.96 5.85
CA LEU A 266 9.15 -5.53 7.20
C LEU A 266 7.80 -5.27 7.89
N VAL A 267 7.21 -4.09 7.68
CA VAL A 267 5.82 -3.82 8.11
C VAL A 267 4.86 -4.80 7.45
N LEU A 268 4.96 -4.99 6.13
CA LEU A 268 4.07 -5.89 5.42
C LEU A 268 4.28 -7.36 5.80
N ALA A 269 5.52 -7.76 6.13
CA ALA A 269 5.81 -9.10 6.65
C ALA A 269 5.12 -9.34 8.01
N ARG A 270 5.11 -8.35 8.91
CA ARG A 270 4.34 -8.45 10.18
C ARG A 270 2.84 -8.58 9.93
N VAL A 271 2.29 -7.71 9.08
CA VAL A 271 0.89 -7.76 8.67
C VAL A 271 0.52 -9.14 8.09
N ALA A 272 1.38 -9.69 7.24
CA ALA A 272 1.19 -11.02 6.64
C ALA A 272 1.27 -12.15 7.68
N ALA A 273 2.18 -12.05 8.66
CA ALA A 273 2.29 -13.01 9.76
C ALA A 273 1.05 -12.99 10.67
N GLU A 274 0.56 -11.80 11.04
CA GLU A 274 -0.68 -11.61 11.80
C GLU A 274 -1.91 -12.14 11.05
N ALA A 275 -1.98 -11.91 9.73
CA ALA A 275 -3.01 -12.47 8.88
C ALA A 275 -2.96 -14.01 8.86
N GLY A 276 -1.77 -14.61 8.76
CA GLY A 276 -1.58 -16.06 8.84
C GLY A 276 -2.02 -16.63 10.20
N ALA A 277 -1.59 -16.01 11.30
CA ALA A 277 -1.94 -16.42 12.66
C ALA A 277 -3.45 -16.34 12.92
N SER A 278 -4.10 -15.24 12.52
CA SER A 278 -5.54 -15.03 12.74
C SER A 278 -6.43 -15.92 11.86
N THR A 279 -5.95 -16.33 10.69
CA THR A 279 -6.68 -17.22 9.77
C THR A 279 -6.32 -18.70 9.94
N GLY A 280 -5.26 -19.01 10.69
CA GLY A 280 -4.72 -20.36 10.86
C GLY A 280 -4.05 -20.90 9.59
N ARG A 281 -3.45 -20.03 8.78
CA ARG A 281 -2.86 -20.35 7.46
C ARG A 281 -1.36 -20.07 7.43
N GLU A 282 -0.62 -20.86 6.65
CA GLU A 282 0.81 -20.60 6.42
C GLU A 282 0.94 -19.45 5.41
N VAL A 283 1.64 -18.38 5.78
CA VAL A 283 1.89 -17.24 4.88
C VAL A 283 3.39 -17.03 4.69
N ARG A 284 3.82 -17.05 3.43
CA ARG A 284 5.20 -16.72 3.02
C ARG A 284 5.18 -15.45 2.17
N ILE A 285 6.21 -14.62 2.26
CA ILE A 285 6.33 -13.34 1.55
C ILE A 285 7.60 -13.30 0.70
N ALA A 286 7.48 -12.71 -0.49
CA ALA A 286 8.60 -12.30 -1.33
C ALA A 286 8.40 -10.83 -1.75
N THR A 287 9.50 -10.08 -1.78
CA THR A 287 9.53 -8.65 -2.14
C THR A 287 10.30 -8.47 -3.43
N PHE A 288 9.72 -7.73 -4.37
CA PHE A 288 10.27 -7.52 -5.71
C PHE A 288 10.50 -6.03 -5.95
N PRO A 289 11.66 -5.64 -6.51
CA PRO A 289 11.88 -4.29 -7.01
C PRO A 289 11.04 -4.06 -8.28
N LYS A 290 10.81 -2.79 -8.64
CA LYS A 290 10.16 -2.47 -9.92
C LYS A 290 11.13 -2.70 -11.08
N LEU A 291 10.66 -3.37 -12.12
CA LEU A 291 11.45 -3.77 -13.28
C LEU A 291 11.21 -2.85 -14.48
N LEU A 292 11.31 -1.55 -14.25
CA LEU A 292 11.09 -0.52 -15.27
C LEU A 292 12.44 -0.03 -15.80
N ASP A 293 12.50 0.32 -17.08
CA ASP A 293 13.74 0.79 -17.71
C ASP A 293 13.99 2.28 -17.43
N ALA A 294 12.92 3.06 -17.26
CA ALA A 294 13.06 4.48 -17.01
C ALA A 294 13.51 4.73 -15.57
N ASP A 295 14.41 5.69 -15.41
CA ASP A 295 14.80 6.20 -14.12
C ASP A 295 13.74 7.18 -13.60
N SER A 296 12.86 6.71 -12.71
CA SER A 296 11.64 7.42 -12.31
C SER A 296 11.28 7.19 -10.85
N GLU A 297 10.33 7.97 -10.34
CA GLU A 297 9.79 7.75 -8.99
C GLU A 297 9.18 6.35 -8.81
N LEU A 298 8.58 5.80 -9.88
CA LEU A 298 7.97 4.46 -9.87
C LEU A 298 9.06 3.40 -9.75
N THR A 299 10.18 3.57 -10.44
CA THR A 299 11.29 2.62 -10.44
C THR A 299 12.07 2.62 -9.12
N ARG A 300 12.32 3.82 -8.59
CA ARG A 300 13.22 4.02 -7.44
C ARG A 300 12.57 3.76 -6.10
N TYR A 301 11.34 4.23 -5.91
CA TYR A 301 10.76 4.39 -4.58
C TYR A 301 9.54 3.51 -4.33
N ARG A 302 9.25 2.58 -5.26
CA ARG A 302 8.16 1.62 -5.12
C ARG A 302 8.67 0.18 -5.15
N PHE A 303 7.85 -0.74 -4.65
CA PHE A 303 8.12 -2.17 -4.64
C PHE A 303 6.82 -2.97 -4.74
N ASP A 304 6.94 -4.22 -5.17
CA ASP A 304 5.85 -5.19 -5.18
C ASP A 304 6.10 -6.25 -4.10
N CYS A 305 5.05 -6.77 -3.48
CA CYS A 305 5.12 -7.93 -2.61
C CYS A 305 4.13 -9.00 -3.06
N VAL A 306 4.52 -10.26 -2.90
CA VAL A 306 3.65 -11.41 -3.17
C VAL A 306 3.62 -12.29 -1.94
N LEU A 307 2.43 -12.49 -1.39
CA LEU A 307 2.16 -13.50 -0.38
C LEU A 307 1.83 -14.83 -1.07
N SER A 308 2.38 -15.92 -0.55
CA SER A 308 2.05 -17.29 -0.92
C SER A 308 1.39 -17.95 0.28
N VAL A 309 0.20 -18.52 0.08
CA VAL A 309 -0.62 -19.03 1.19
C VAL A 309 -0.80 -20.54 1.08
N ASP A 310 -0.45 -21.27 2.14
CA ASP A 310 -0.47 -22.74 2.22
C ASP A 310 0.25 -23.44 1.05
N SER A 311 1.33 -22.83 0.53
CA SER A 311 2.12 -23.39 -0.58
C SER A 311 3.15 -24.42 -0.15
N GLY A 312 3.35 -24.61 1.15
CA GLY A 312 4.42 -25.41 1.72
C GLY A 312 5.81 -24.76 1.57
N ALA A 313 6.81 -25.44 2.14
CA ALA A 313 8.20 -25.03 2.10
C ALA A 313 8.82 -25.18 0.69
N PRO A 314 9.84 -24.36 0.35
CA PRO A 314 10.60 -24.55 -0.88
C PRO A 314 11.31 -25.91 -0.87
N VAL A 315 11.63 -26.39 -2.08
CA VAL A 315 12.29 -27.69 -2.29
C VAL A 315 13.66 -27.78 -1.59
N ALA A 316 14.35 -26.65 -1.44
CA ALA A 316 15.63 -26.56 -0.73
C ALA A 316 15.83 -25.15 -0.15
N GLU A 317 16.48 -25.09 1.01
CA GLU A 317 16.95 -23.83 1.60
C GLU A 317 18.24 -23.38 0.88
N PRO A 318 18.26 -22.17 0.31
CA PRO A 318 19.41 -21.70 -0.45
C PRO A 318 20.56 -21.28 0.48
N ARG A 319 21.79 -21.64 0.12
CA ARG A 319 22.99 -21.16 0.81
C ARG A 319 23.19 -19.67 0.56
N ALA A 320 23.28 -18.87 1.62
CA ALA A 320 23.57 -17.45 1.54
C ALA A 320 25.02 -17.20 1.07
N LEU A 321 25.19 -16.31 0.10
CA LEU A 321 26.50 -15.88 -0.42
C LEU A 321 26.51 -14.36 -0.62
N PRO A 322 27.59 -13.65 -0.26
CA PRO A 322 27.66 -12.21 -0.49
C PRO A 322 28.06 -11.88 -1.94
N TRP A 323 27.53 -10.76 -2.46
CA TRP A 323 28.02 -10.15 -3.70
C TRP A 323 29.45 -9.58 -3.55
N PRO A 324 30.33 -9.66 -4.57
CA PRO A 324 30.15 -10.29 -5.89
C PRO A 324 30.62 -11.75 -5.94
N GLN A 325 30.96 -12.37 -4.80
CA GLN A 325 31.63 -13.67 -4.72
C GLN A 325 30.87 -14.85 -5.35
N ALA A 326 29.60 -14.64 -5.73
CA ALA A 326 28.68 -15.69 -6.19
C ALA A 326 27.99 -15.39 -7.53
N ALA A 327 28.44 -14.38 -8.30
CA ALA A 327 27.84 -14.07 -9.60
C ALA A 327 27.90 -15.27 -10.57
N ASP A 328 28.92 -16.12 -10.44
CA ASP A 328 29.17 -17.26 -11.34
C ASP A 328 28.45 -18.57 -10.92
N VAL A 329 27.68 -18.59 -9.82
CA VAL A 329 27.19 -19.84 -9.17
C VAL A 329 25.67 -20.04 -9.30
N LEU A 330 25.02 -19.41 -10.28
CA LEU A 330 23.55 -19.47 -10.45
C LEU A 330 23.03 -20.75 -11.13
N ASP A 331 23.87 -21.76 -11.36
CA ASP A 331 23.46 -23.04 -11.95
C ASP A 331 23.11 -24.08 -10.86
N GLY A 332 21.81 -24.25 -10.59
CA GLY A 332 21.23 -25.42 -9.91
C GLY A 332 21.65 -25.71 -8.46
N SER A 333 22.53 -24.90 -7.87
CA SER A 333 23.22 -25.23 -6.61
C SER A 333 22.54 -24.71 -5.33
N GLY A 334 21.37 -24.09 -5.43
CA GLY A 334 20.62 -23.59 -4.28
C GLY A 334 21.34 -22.44 -3.57
N VAL A 335 21.29 -21.23 -4.10
CA VAL A 335 22.02 -20.06 -3.60
C VAL A 335 21.13 -18.82 -3.45
N ARG A 336 21.42 -18.02 -2.43
CA ARG A 336 20.88 -16.66 -2.26
C ARG A 336 22.04 -15.69 -2.24
N VAL A 337 22.23 -14.96 -3.32
CA VAL A 337 23.23 -13.89 -3.42
C VAL A 337 22.65 -12.62 -2.81
N THR A 338 23.28 -12.10 -1.76
CA THR A 338 22.81 -10.93 -0.99
C THR A 338 23.79 -9.77 -1.09
N GLY A 339 23.32 -8.55 -0.82
CA GLY A 339 24.17 -7.36 -0.78
C GLY A 339 24.50 -6.82 -2.17
N ILE A 340 23.69 -7.15 -3.18
CA ILE A 340 23.85 -6.61 -4.53
C ILE A 340 23.37 -5.16 -4.51
N PRO A 341 24.18 -4.16 -4.86
CA PRO A 341 23.72 -2.78 -4.80
C PRO A 341 22.54 -2.51 -5.74
N ASN A 342 21.51 -1.82 -5.25
CA ASN A 342 20.37 -1.41 -6.07
C ASN A 342 20.74 -0.16 -6.89
N GLY A 343 21.19 -0.37 -8.14
CA GLY A 343 21.65 0.70 -9.02
C GLY A 343 20.60 1.74 -9.41
N ALA A 344 19.31 1.51 -9.11
CA ALA A 344 18.26 2.51 -9.32
C ALA A 344 18.34 3.68 -8.31
N LEU A 345 18.94 3.47 -7.14
CA LEU A 345 19.01 4.49 -6.10
C LEU A 345 20.32 5.31 -6.20
N PRO A 346 20.28 6.64 -5.98
CA PRO A 346 21.49 7.45 -5.97
C PRO A 346 22.49 6.98 -4.90
N GLY A 347 23.78 6.91 -5.28
CA GLY A 347 24.88 6.67 -4.33
C GLY A 347 25.04 5.22 -3.84
N THR A 348 24.36 4.23 -4.44
CA THR A 348 24.43 2.83 -4.02
C THR A 348 25.50 2.00 -4.74
N GLY A 349 25.99 2.39 -5.91
CA GLY A 349 27.01 1.63 -6.65
C GLY A 349 27.04 1.93 -8.14
N ASP A 350 27.50 0.96 -8.94
CA ASP A 350 27.49 1.03 -10.41
C ASP A 350 26.03 1.06 -10.92
N PRO A 351 25.62 2.09 -11.69
CA PRO A 351 24.31 2.17 -12.33
C PRO A 351 23.95 0.97 -13.21
N ALA A 352 24.93 0.15 -13.63
CA ALA A 352 24.72 -1.09 -14.38
C ALA A 352 24.17 -2.27 -13.54
N THR A 353 23.82 -2.04 -12.28
CA THR A 353 23.29 -3.05 -11.35
C THR A 353 21.80 -2.82 -11.04
N THR A 354 21.00 -2.44 -12.05
CA THR A 354 19.55 -2.28 -11.85
C THR A 354 18.86 -3.64 -11.74
N ALA A 355 17.72 -3.69 -11.04
CA ALA A 355 16.92 -4.91 -10.96
C ALA A 355 16.47 -5.42 -12.34
N ALA A 356 16.19 -4.52 -13.28
CA ALA A 356 15.83 -4.87 -14.66
C ALA A 356 16.99 -5.55 -15.40
N GLU A 357 18.23 -5.06 -15.23
CA GLU A 357 19.43 -5.68 -15.81
C GLU A 357 19.71 -7.04 -15.19
N LEU A 358 19.68 -7.15 -13.86
CA LEU A 358 19.87 -8.43 -13.17
C LEU A 358 18.81 -9.46 -13.60
N THR A 359 17.56 -9.02 -13.77
CA THR A 359 16.48 -9.91 -14.24
C THR A 359 16.74 -10.41 -15.66
N ARG A 360 17.30 -9.56 -16.54
CA ARG A 360 17.73 -9.98 -17.88
C ARG A 360 18.91 -10.95 -17.83
N LEU A 361 19.86 -10.75 -16.92
CA LEU A 361 21.02 -11.63 -16.75
C LEU A 361 20.64 -13.04 -16.29
N VAL A 362 19.66 -13.16 -15.40
CA VAL A 362 19.20 -14.46 -14.89
C VAL A 362 18.05 -15.05 -15.70
N ALA A 363 17.66 -14.43 -16.81
CA ALA A 363 16.57 -14.90 -17.65
C ALA A 363 16.87 -16.30 -18.20
N GLY A 364 15.93 -17.23 -18.02
CA GLY A 364 16.09 -18.63 -18.42
C GLY A 364 16.70 -19.55 -17.36
N LEU A 365 17.19 -19.00 -16.24
CA LEU A 365 17.59 -19.77 -15.07
C LEU A 365 16.40 -19.97 -14.12
N ASP A 366 16.49 -20.99 -13.25
CA ASP A 366 15.60 -21.11 -12.09
C ASP A 366 16.06 -20.16 -10.98
N ALA A 367 15.95 -18.86 -11.25
CA ALA A 367 16.37 -17.80 -10.35
C ALA A 367 15.44 -16.58 -10.44
N ARG A 368 15.42 -15.78 -9.37
CA ARG A 368 14.67 -14.52 -9.30
C ARG A 368 15.48 -13.42 -8.64
N VAL A 369 15.30 -12.19 -9.12
CA VAL A 369 15.77 -10.99 -8.44
C VAL A 369 14.72 -10.56 -7.42
N THR A 370 15.12 -10.36 -6.17
CA THR A 370 14.27 -9.86 -5.07
C THR A 370 14.88 -8.60 -4.46
N LEU A 371 14.06 -7.85 -3.74
CA LEU A 371 14.49 -6.70 -2.94
C LEU A 371 14.70 -7.18 -1.50
N ALA A 372 15.84 -6.84 -0.89
CA ALA A 372 16.10 -7.17 0.50
C ALA A 372 15.09 -6.45 1.40
N ALA A 373 14.36 -7.21 2.22
CA ALA A 373 13.26 -6.65 3.02
C ALA A 373 13.72 -5.57 4.03
N HIS A 374 14.96 -5.69 4.53
CA HIS A 374 15.53 -4.82 5.56
C HIS A 374 16.36 -3.66 5.00
N ASP A 375 16.67 -3.66 3.71
CA ASP A 375 17.46 -2.60 3.08
C ASP A 375 17.04 -2.38 1.61
N PRO A 376 16.32 -1.28 1.30
CA PRO A 376 15.90 -0.98 -0.08
C PRO A 376 17.07 -0.70 -1.04
N ARG A 377 18.29 -0.50 -0.52
CA ARG A 377 19.51 -0.30 -1.32
C ARG A 377 20.18 -1.62 -1.71
N SER A 378 19.64 -2.74 -1.27
CA SER A 378 20.18 -4.07 -1.49
C SER A 378 19.18 -4.94 -2.26
N LEU A 379 19.63 -5.46 -3.40
CA LEU A 379 18.98 -6.49 -4.19
C LEU A 379 19.55 -7.87 -3.81
N GLU A 380 18.79 -8.89 -4.15
CA GLU A 380 19.18 -10.29 -3.98
C GLU A 380 18.90 -11.06 -5.28
N ILE A 381 19.66 -12.12 -5.52
CA ILE A 381 19.33 -13.15 -6.52
C ILE A 381 19.15 -14.47 -5.79
N VAL A 382 18.02 -15.12 -5.99
CA VAL A 382 17.66 -16.38 -5.32
C VAL A 382 17.43 -17.48 -6.34
N SER A 383 18.12 -18.60 -6.17
CA SER A 383 17.94 -19.84 -6.92
C SER A 383 17.84 -21.03 -5.94
N PRO A 384 16.86 -21.93 -6.06
CA PRO A 384 15.77 -21.93 -7.04
C PRO A 384 14.82 -20.74 -6.83
N ALA A 385 14.10 -20.33 -7.87
CA ALA A 385 13.18 -19.19 -7.83
C ALA A 385 12.11 -19.33 -6.74
N SER A 386 11.70 -20.56 -6.43
CA SER A 386 10.71 -20.86 -5.38
C SER A 386 11.19 -20.49 -3.97
N ALA A 387 12.51 -20.42 -3.73
CA ALA A 387 13.06 -20.04 -2.43
C ALA A 387 12.98 -18.53 -2.17
N ALA A 388 12.51 -17.72 -3.12
CA ALA A 388 12.27 -16.29 -2.92
C ALA A 388 11.26 -16.02 -1.79
N TRP A 389 10.26 -16.89 -1.60
CA TRP A 389 9.26 -16.77 -0.55
C TRP A 389 9.76 -17.36 0.77
N ARG A 390 9.83 -16.51 1.79
CA ARG A 390 10.22 -16.87 3.17
C ARG A 390 9.02 -16.79 4.10
N PRO A 391 8.97 -17.55 5.21
CA PRO A 391 7.91 -17.38 6.21
C PRO A 391 7.78 -15.91 6.62
N ALA A 392 6.55 -15.41 6.66
CA ALA A 392 6.30 -14.00 6.96
C ALA A 392 6.85 -13.60 8.35
N GLU A 393 6.74 -14.50 9.34
CA GLU A 393 7.31 -14.34 10.68
C GLU A 393 8.83 -14.20 10.69
N GLU A 394 9.53 -14.96 9.85
CA GLU A 394 10.99 -14.91 9.73
C GLU A 394 11.43 -13.57 9.14
N VAL A 395 10.76 -13.11 8.08
CA VAL A 395 11.05 -11.81 7.46
C VAL A 395 10.72 -10.68 8.43
N ALA A 396 9.60 -10.76 9.14
CA ALA A 396 9.20 -9.78 10.16
C ALA A 396 10.24 -9.63 11.28
N SER A 397 10.92 -10.71 11.65
CA SER A 397 11.94 -10.72 12.70
C SER A 397 13.25 -10.02 12.32
N LEU A 398 13.45 -9.65 11.05
CA LEU A 398 14.70 -9.03 10.57
C LEU A 398 14.89 -7.58 11.05
N GLY A 399 13.85 -6.92 11.55
CA GLY A 399 13.99 -5.58 12.11
C GLY A 399 12.68 -4.82 12.39
N GLY A 400 12.81 -3.66 13.04
CA GLY A 400 11.71 -2.75 13.36
C GLY A 400 11.29 -1.90 12.16
N GLY A 401 10.68 -2.53 11.15
CA GLY A 401 10.12 -1.82 9.98
C GLY A 401 9.26 -0.59 10.34
N ALA A 402 9.19 0.37 9.44
CA ALA A 402 8.54 1.67 9.63
C ALA A 402 7.42 1.93 8.62
N ALA A 403 6.45 2.76 9.01
CA ALA A 403 5.39 3.26 8.13
C ALA A 403 5.17 4.76 8.33
N HIS A 404 4.71 5.44 7.27
CA HIS A 404 4.15 6.78 7.34
C HIS A 404 2.64 6.66 7.23
N GLU A 405 1.93 7.07 8.29
CA GLU A 405 0.47 6.86 8.43
C GLU A 405 -0.30 8.19 8.33
N PRO A 406 -1.02 8.43 7.22
CA PRO A 406 -1.70 9.71 6.97
C PRO A 406 -2.89 9.96 7.91
N LEU A 407 -3.55 8.93 8.44
CA LEU A 407 -4.70 9.07 9.33
C LEU A 407 -4.40 9.92 10.57
N ARG A 408 -3.15 9.92 11.06
CA ARG A 408 -2.72 10.72 12.22
C ARG A 408 -2.93 12.21 11.97
N ARG A 409 -2.39 12.68 10.85
CA ARG A 409 -2.44 14.08 10.44
C ARG A 409 -3.88 14.46 10.10
N PHE A 410 -4.57 13.60 9.35
CA PHE A 410 -5.97 13.78 9.02
C PHE A 410 -6.84 13.96 10.27
N THR A 411 -6.74 13.04 11.22
CA THR A 411 -7.47 13.08 12.50
C THR A 411 -7.19 14.38 13.26
N ALA A 412 -5.93 14.79 13.37
CA ALA A 412 -5.58 16.02 14.05
C ALA A 412 -6.21 17.26 13.38
N GLN A 413 -6.22 17.31 12.04
CA GLN A 413 -6.85 18.42 11.29
C GLN A 413 -8.38 18.43 11.43
N ARG A 414 -9.02 17.26 11.32
CA ARG A 414 -10.47 17.10 11.49
C ARG A 414 -10.90 17.45 12.90
N LEU A 415 -10.20 16.96 13.92
CA LEU A 415 -10.54 17.21 15.32
C LEU A 415 -10.34 18.69 15.69
N ARG A 416 -9.31 19.37 15.16
CA ARG A 416 -9.16 20.84 15.30
C ARG A 416 -10.37 21.59 14.72
N SER A 417 -10.90 21.14 13.59
CA SER A 417 -12.09 21.74 12.97
C SER A 417 -13.35 21.53 13.82
N VAL A 418 -13.51 20.34 14.39
CA VAL A 418 -14.58 20.01 15.35
C VAL A 418 -14.47 20.88 16.60
N VAL A 419 -13.30 20.93 17.23
CA VAL A 419 -13.04 21.76 18.43
C VAL A 419 -13.42 23.22 18.16
N ARG A 420 -12.93 23.82 17.06
CA ARG A 420 -13.27 25.20 16.67
C ARG A 420 -14.78 25.41 16.51
N ARG A 421 -15.50 24.43 15.95
CA ARG A 421 -16.95 24.50 15.78
C ARG A 421 -17.69 24.39 17.11
N CYS A 422 -17.30 23.45 17.97
CA CYS A 422 -17.90 23.24 19.29
C CYS A 422 -17.78 24.47 20.19
N LEU A 423 -16.64 25.17 20.11
CA LEU A 423 -16.29 26.29 20.98
C LEU A 423 -16.72 27.67 20.45
N ARG A 424 -17.28 27.75 19.24
CA ARG A 424 -17.65 29.02 18.58
C ARG A 424 -18.52 29.92 19.47
N ASP A 425 -19.47 29.30 20.18
CA ASP A 425 -20.48 30.01 20.97
C ASP A 425 -20.23 29.92 22.48
N VAL A 426 -19.04 29.46 22.89
CA VAL A 426 -18.66 29.34 24.32
C VAL A 426 -17.95 30.62 24.77
N PRO A 427 -18.52 31.39 25.72
CA PRO A 427 -17.89 32.60 26.24
C PRO A 427 -16.51 32.33 26.83
N GLY A 428 -15.51 33.14 26.44
CA GLY A 428 -14.13 33.01 26.93
C GLY A 428 -13.32 31.85 26.32
N ALA A 429 -13.91 31.02 25.46
CA ALA A 429 -13.18 29.89 24.87
C ALA A 429 -12.04 30.29 23.92
N LYS A 430 -12.11 31.50 23.33
CA LYS A 430 -11.03 32.06 22.50
C LYS A 430 -9.71 32.28 23.26
N ASP A 431 -9.79 32.39 24.59
CA ASP A 431 -8.65 32.65 25.47
C ASP A 431 -8.10 31.33 26.08
N VAL A 432 -8.70 30.18 25.74
CA VAL A 432 -8.28 28.85 26.20
C VAL A 432 -7.47 28.17 25.09
N HIS A 433 -6.22 27.81 25.39
CA HIS A 433 -5.42 26.99 24.49
C HIS A 433 -6.00 25.56 24.42
N VAL A 434 -6.25 25.05 23.21
CA VAL A 434 -6.71 23.67 23.02
C VAL A 434 -5.71 22.89 22.18
N GLU A 435 -5.05 21.94 22.83
CA GLU A 435 -4.13 21.00 22.21
C GLU A 435 -4.91 19.77 21.72
N VAL A 436 -4.83 19.48 20.42
CA VAL A 436 -5.36 18.24 19.84
C VAL A 436 -4.23 17.23 19.76
N VAL A 437 -4.38 16.12 20.48
CA VAL A 437 -3.38 15.05 20.49
C VAL A 437 -3.54 14.19 19.24
N PRO A 438 -2.46 13.96 18.47
CA PRO A 438 -2.47 12.99 17.39
C PRO A 438 -2.82 11.59 17.91
N VAL A 439 -3.45 10.77 17.06
CA VAL A 439 -3.63 9.35 17.34
C VAL A 439 -2.27 8.72 17.69
N PRO A 440 -2.11 7.91 18.75
CA PRO A 440 -0.84 7.23 19.05
C PRO A 440 -0.49 6.20 17.98
N HIS A 441 0.80 5.85 17.81
CA HIS A 441 1.21 4.73 16.96
C HIS A 441 0.50 3.49 17.45
N ARG A 442 -0.35 2.88 16.60
CA ARG A 442 -0.65 1.46 16.78
C ARG A 442 0.67 0.77 16.49
N THR A 443 1.51 0.63 17.51
CA THR A 443 2.62 -0.30 17.42
C THR A 443 2.01 -1.66 17.10
N ALA A 444 2.59 -2.41 16.17
CA ALA A 444 2.16 -3.77 15.81
C ALA A 444 2.41 -4.78 16.95
N GLU A 445 2.29 -4.34 18.20
CA GLU A 445 2.58 -5.08 19.44
C GLU A 445 1.38 -5.09 20.41
N SER A 446 0.18 -4.66 19.98
CA SER A 446 -1.02 -4.72 20.82
C SER A 446 -1.99 -5.81 20.39
#